data_AF-A0AAV6RZ76-F1
#
_entry.id   AF-A0AAV6RZ76-F1
#
_cell.length_a   1.000
_cell.length_b   1.000
_cell.length_c   1.000
_cell.angle_alpha   90.00
_cell.angle_beta   90.00
_cell.angle_gamma   90.00
#
_symmetry.space_group_name_H-M   'P 1'
#
loop_
_entity.id
_entity.type
_entity.pdbx_description
1 polymer ?
#
loop_
_entity_poly.entity_id
_entity_poly.type
_entity_poly.pdbx_seq_one_letter_code
_entity_poly.pdbx_strand_id
1 'polypeptide(L)'
;MTSMFGLYNCLSLLLSINMHGDLLILLPSLFSLQIECMVATEMMQRYKKLQFEREVLLDPCRTWCPSSTCQAVCQLKESDSPTLPQLVQCAVCALEFCSTCKANWHPGQACQENNLSITSFLPGENSSFFKNEEDDAPIKRCPKCKVYIERDEGCAQMMCKNCKHAFCWYCLESLDDDFLLIHYDKGPCRNKLGHSRASVIWHRTQVVGIFAGFGLLLLVASPFLLLATPIVLCCKCKCSKGDDDPLPT
;
A
#
# COMPACT_ATOMS: atom_id res chain seq x y z
N MET A 1 13.51 -16.82 28.84
CA MET A 1 12.31 -16.38 28.08
C MET A 1 12.32 -14.89 27.72
N THR A 2 13.43 -14.17 27.88
CA THR A 2 13.55 -12.73 27.60
C THR A 2 14.27 -12.38 26.28
N SER A 3 14.77 -13.38 25.53
CA SER A 3 15.50 -13.16 24.26
C SER A 3 14.58 -13.15 23.01
N MET A 4 13.42 -13.81 23.05
CA MET A 4 12.48 -13.82 21.91
C MET A 4 11.70 -12.51 21.73
N PHE A 5 11.42 -11.76 22.80
CA PHE A 5 10.72 -10.48 22.70
C PHE A 5 11.56 -9.38 22.03
N GLY A 6 12.89 -9.48 22.10
CA GLY A 6 13.81 -8.55 21.42
C GLY A 6 13.84 -8.73 19.90
N LEU A 7 13.80 -9.98 19.41
CA LEU A 7 13.73 -10.25 17.97
C LEU A 7 12.37 -9.86 17.36
N TYR A 8 11.26 -10.02 18.10
CA TYR A 8 9.93 -9.60 17.61
C TYR A 8 9.83 -8.09 17.41
N ASN A 9 10.40 -7.29 18.32
CA ASN A 9 10.44 -5.83 18.15
C ASN A 9 11.40 -5.41 17.03
N CYS A 10 12.50 -6.13 16.83
CA CYS A 10 13.44 -5.88 15.73
C CYS A 10 12.84 -6.24 14.36
N LEU A 11 12.07 -7.33 14.26
CA LEU A 11 11.32 -7.70 13.05
C LEU A 11 10.19 -6.70 12.76
N SER A 12 9.50 -6.21 13.80
CA SER A 12 8.41 -5.24 13.66
C SER A 12 8.93 -3.85 13.21
N LEU A 13 10.13 -3.45 13.65
CA LEU A 13 10.82 -2.27 13.12
C LEU A 13 11.39 -2.48 11.71
N LEU A 14 11.91 -3.67 11.38
CA LEU A 14 12.38 -3.99 10.03
C LEU A 14 11.24 -3.99 8.99
N LEU A 15 10.02 -4.39 9.40
CA LEU A 15 8.80 -4.28 8.60
C LEU A 15 8.36 -2.82 8.35
N SER A 16 8.86 -1.87 9.15
CA SER A 16 8.47 -0.45 9.05
C SER A 16 9.44 0.41 8.23
N ILE A 17 10.63 -0.12 7.87
CA ILE A 17 11.73 0.73 7.36
C ILE A 17 12.17 0.41 5.92
N ASN A 18 11.80 -0.71 5.29
CA ASN A 18 12.18 -0.95 3.89
C ASN A 18 11.01 -0.85 2.89
N MET A 19 11.10 0.23 2.12
CA MET A 19 10.45 0.47 0.84
C MET A 19 10.84 -0.63 -0.15
N HIS A 20 9.93 -1.56 -0.43
CA HIS A 20 9.63 -2.11 -1.75
C HIS A 20 8.46 -3.09 -1.57
N GLY A 21 7.39 -2.89 -2.33
CA GLY A 21 6.07 -3.50 -2.14
C GLY A 21 5.98 -5.02 -2.35
N ASP A 22 7.06 -5.78 -2.19
CA ASP A 22 7.12 -7.20 -2.54
C ASP A 22 7.11 -8.14 -1.32
N LEU A 23 7.45 -7.67 -0.11
CA LEU A 23 7.45 -8.54 1.08
C LEU A 23 6.05 -8.72 1.73
N LEU A 24 5.09 -7.86 1.38
CA LEU A 24 3.70 -7.97 1.82
C LEU A 24 2.90 -9.06 1.08
N ILE A 25 3.46 -9.65 0.02
CA ILE A 25 2.79 -10.65 -0.82
C ILE A 25 3.05 -12.09 -0.34
N LEU A 26 4.09 -12.34 0.46
CA LEU A 26 4.44 -13.71 0.92
C LEU A 26 3.98 -14.05 2.35
N LEU A 27 3.44 -13.07 3.10
CA LEU A 27 2.81 -13.28 4.41
C LEU A 27 1.28 -13.49 4.43
N PRO A 28 0.48 -13.53 3.33
CA PRO A 28 -0.95 -13.82 3.45
C PRO A 28 -1.26 -15.29 3.74
N SER A 29 -0.44 -16.23 3.26
CA SER A 29 -0.77 -17.67 3.25
C SER A 29 -0.45 -18.40 4.55
N LEU A 30 0.56 -17.95 5.31
CA LEU A 30 0.91 -18.52 6.62
C LEU A 30 0.09 -17.93 7.77
N PHE A 31 -0.41 -16.70 7.63
CA PHE A 31 -1.27 -16.05 8.64
C PHE A 31 -2.75 -16.41 8.50
N SER A 32 -3.24 -16.73 7.31
CA SER A 32 -4.67 -17.00 7.06
C SER A 32 -5.20 -18.19 7.87
N LEU A 33 -4.43 -19.28 7.96
CA LEU A 33 -4.79 -20.49 8.72
C LEU A 33 -4.89 -20.25 10.23
N GLN A 34 -4.02 -19.41 10.79
CA GLN A 34 -3.99 -19.14 12.23
C GLN A 34 -5.07 -18.14 12.66
N ILE A 35 -5.42 -17.19 11.78
CA ILE A 35 -6.50 -16.22 12.02
C ILE A 35 -7.88 -16.90 11.95
N GLU A 36 -8.07 -17.92 11.10
CA GLU A 36 -9.35 -18.60 10.92
C GLU A 36 -9.85 -19.32 12.19
N CYS A 37 -8.93 -19.75 13.06
CA CYS A 37 -9.27 -20.35 14.36
C CYS A 37 -9.42 -19.33 15.50
N MET A 38 -8.91 -18.10 15.34
CA MET A 38 -8.86 -17.08 16.40
C MET A 38 -9.92 -15.97 16.25
N VAL A 39 -10.60 -15.93 15.11
CA VAL A 39 -11.50 -14.84 14.74
C VAL A 39 -12.89 -15.41 14.46
N ALA A 40 -13.92 -14.73 14.99
CA ALA A 40 -15.32 -15.14 14.77
C ALA A 40 -15.63 -15.25 13.26
N THR A 41 -16.44 -16.24 12.87
CA THR A 41 -16.78 -16.54 11.47
C THR A 41 -17.24 -15.31 10.68
N GLU A 42 -17.98 -14.40 11.32
CA GLU A 42 -18.46 -13.14 10.74
C GLU A 42 -17.32 -12.20 10.34
N MET A 43 -16.29 -12.09 11.17
CA MET A 43 -15.12 -11.24 10.90
C MET A 43 -14.25 -11.83 9.78
N MET A 44 -14.16 -13.17 9.72
CA MET A 44 -13.50 -13.86 8.61
C MET A 44 -14.24 -13.67 7.28
N GLN A 45 -15.57 -13.74 7.29
CA GLN A 45 -16.39 -13.45 6.10
C GLN A 45 -16.19 -12.01 5.62
N ARG A 46 -16.17 -11.05 6.55
CA ARG A 46 -15.89 -9.64 6.23
C ARG A 46 -14.49 -9.45 5.66
N TYR A 47 -13.49 -10.12 6.23
CA TYR A 47 -12.12 -10.08 5.71
C TYR A 47 -12.03 -10.63 4.29
N LYS A 48 -12.62 -11.81 4.04
CA LYS A 48 -12.67 -12.42 2.70
C LYS A 48 -13.36 -11.51 1.68
N LYS A 49 -14.47 -10.85 2.08
CA LYS A 49 -15.15 -9.85 1.24
C LYS A 49 -14.24 -8.68 0.87
N LEU A 50 -13.57 -8.08 1.86
CA LEU A 50 -12.65 -6.95 1.63
C LEU A 50 -11.44 -7.34 0.78
N GLN A 51 -10.93 -8.57 0.93
CA GLN A 51 -9.87 -9.08 0.06
C GLN A 51 -10.33 -9.19 -1.38
N PHE A 52 -11.50 -9.79 -1.63
CA PHE A 52 -12.07 -9.89 -2.96
C PHE A 52 -12.32 -8.51 -3.58
N GLU A 53 -12.87 -7.56 -2.81
CA GLU A 53 -13.05 -6.17 -3.24
C GLU A 53 -11.73 -5.52 -3.67
N ARG A 54 -10.66 -5.75 -2.92
CA ARG A 54 -9.32 -5.28 -3.28
C ARG A 54 -8.81 -5.95 -4.56
N GLU A 55 -8.95 -7.25 -4.70
CA GLU A 55 -8.50 -7.98 -5.90
C GLU A 55 -9.17 -7.44 -7.17
N VAL A 56 -10.48 -7.17 -7.11
CA VAL A 56 -11.24 -6.59 -8.22
C VAL A 56 -10.77 -5.18 -8.55
N LEU A 57 -10.39 -4.37 -7.55
CA LEU A 57 -9.86 -3.01 -7.77
C LEU A 57 -8.44 -3.01 -8.37
N LEU A 58 -7.66 -4.06 -8.13
CA LEU A 58 -6.28 -4.19 -8.61
C LEU A 58 -6.21 -4.79 -10.02
N ASP A 59 -7.22 -5.55 -10.44
CA ASP A 59 -7.30 -6.16 -11.77
C ASP A 59 -7.86 -5.14 -12.80
N PRO A 60 -7.04 -4.64 -13.75
CA PRO A 60 -7.50 -3.68 -14.77
C PRO A 60 -8.59 -4.25 -15.69
N CYS A 61 -8.72 -5.57 -15.76
CA CYS A 61 -9.69 -6.27 -16.59
C CYS A 61 -11.00 -6.55 -15.84
N ARG A 62 -11.18 -6.03 -14.62
CA ARG A 62 -12.41 -6.19 -13.83
C ARG A 62 -12.99 -4.87 -13.39
N THR A 63 -14.31 -4.85 -13.21
CA THR A 63 -14.97 -3.68 -12.68
C THR A 63 -16.30 -3.95 -11.99
N TRP A 64 -16.67 -3.12 -11.02
CA TRP A 64 -17.96 -3.25 -10.33
C TRP A 64 -19.11 -2.68 -11.16
N CYS A 65 -20.26 -3.37 -11.12
CA CYS A 65 -21.51 -2.83 -11.62
C CYS A 65 -21.91 -1.57 -10.80
N PRO A 66 -22.25 -0.45 -11.45
CA PRO A 66 -22.62 0.78 -10.75
C PRO A 66 -23.99 0.71 -10.08
N SER A 67 -24.81 -0.31 -10.37
CA SER A 67 -26.08 -0.50 -9.68
C SER A 67 -25.87 -0.82 -8.20
N SER A 68 -26.46 0.00 -7.34
CA SER A 68 -26.37 -0.11 -5.88
C SER A 68 -26.93 -1.43 -5.33
N THR A 69 -27.82 -2.08 -6.07
CA THR A 69 -28.44 -3.35 -5.67
C THR A 69 -27.77 -4.58 -6.27
N CYS A 70 -26.93 -4.42 -7.29
CA CYS A 70 -26.38 -5.55 -8.04
C CYS A 70 -25.07 -6.08 -7.42
N GLN A 71 -24.11 -5.21 -7.10
CA GLN A 71 -22.80 -5.59 -6.56
C GLN A 71 -22.09 -6.70 -7.37
N ALA A 72 -22.36 -6.82 -8.68
CA ALA A 72 -21.71 -7.82 -9.53
C ALA A 72 -20.37 -7.30 -10.06
N VAL A 73 -19.41 -8.20 -10.21
CA VAL A 73 -18.14 -7.92 -10.91
C VAL A 73 -18.31 -8.25 -12.39
N CYS A 74 -17.99 -7.28 -13.24
CA CYS A 74 -18.04 -7.37 -14.70
C CYS A 74 -16.63 -7.46 -15.27
N GLN A 75 -16.47 -8.27 -16.32
CA GLN A 75 -15.20 -8.42 -17.03
C GLN A 75 -15.08 -7.35 -18.13
N LEU A 76 -13.90 -6.74 -18.25
CA LEU A 76 -13.52 -5.84 -19.33
C LEU A 76 -12.73 -6.61 -20.39
N LYS A 77 -12.75 -6.12 -21.64
CA LYS A 77 -11.92 -6.70 -22.69
C LYS A 77 -10.49 -6.17 -22.53
N GLU A 78 -9.53 -7.09 -22.57
CA GLU A 78 -8.11 -6.76 -22.70
C GLU A 78 -7.94 -5.90 -23.96
N SER A 79 -7.45 -4.68 -23.80
CA SER A 79 -7.21 -3.75 -24.91
C SER A 79 -5.83 -3.15 -24.75
N ASP A 80 -5.11 -2.95 -25.85
CA ASP A 80 -3.76 -2.38 -25.87
C ASP A 80 -3.64 -0.99 -25.21
N SER A 81 -4.78 -0.31 -24.98
CA SER A 81 -4.89 0.95 -24.25
C SER A 81 -5.96 0.89 -23.13
N PRO A 82 -5.60 0.61 -21.87
CA PRO A 82 -6.55 0.43 -20.76
C PRO A 82 -7.36 1.68 -20.38
N THR A 83 -7.08 2.82 -20.99
CA THR A 83 -7.73 4.12 -20.73
C THR A 83 -8.88 4.48 -21.66
N LEU A 84 -9.15 3.69 -22.71
CA LEU A 84 -10.27 3.98 -23.60
C LEU A 84 -11.61 3.52 -23.00
N PRO A 85 -12.69 4.33 -23.13
CA PRO A 85 -14.01 3.96 -22.66
C PRO A 85 -14.55 2.75 -23.45
N GLN A 86 -14.94 1.70 -22.73
CA GLN A 86 -15.52 0.48 -23.27
C GLN A 86 -16.96 0.31 -22.79
N LEU A 87 -17.79 -0.30 -23.63
CA LEU A 87 -19.12 -0.75 -23.24
C LEU A 87 -19.00 -1.97 -22.33
N VAL A 88 -19.64 -1.91 -21.17
CA VAL A 88 -19.73 -3.03 -20.23
C VAL A 88 -21.19 -3.39 -20.03
N GLN A 89 -21.54 -4.66 -20.20
CA GLN A 89 -22.85 -5.19 -19.90
C GLN A 89 -22.77 -6.09 -18.67
N CYS A 90 -23.55 -5.79 -17.64
CA CYS A 90 -23.61 -6.61 -16.44
C CYS A 90 -24.37 -7.92 -16.71
N ALA A 91 -23.76 -9.07 -16.44
CA ALA A 91 -24.41 -10.38 -16.63
C ALA A 91 -25.56 -10.65 -15.63
N VAL A 92 -25.63 -9.90 -14.52
CA VAL A 92 -26.63 -10.12 -13.46
C VAL A 92 -27.86 -9.24 -13.64
N CYS A 93 -27.68 -7.94 -13.90
CA CYS A 93 -28.79 -6.99 -14.02
C CYS A 93 -28.98 -6.43 -15.43
N ALA A 94 -28.21 -6.90 -16.42
CA ALA A 94 -28.23 -6.44 -17.81
C ALA A 94 -27.95 -4.93 -18.02
N LEU A 95 -27.53 -4.20 -16.99
CA LEU A 95 -27.19 -2.78 -17.09
C LEU A 95 -25.97 -2.57 -17.99
N GLU A 96 -26.11 -1.64 -18.93
CA GLU A 96 -25.05 -1.21 -19.85
C GLU A 96 -24.44 0.12 -19.39
N PHE A 97 -23.13 0.13 -19.18
CA PHE A 97 -22.43 1.30 -18.64
C PHE A 97 -21.02 1.45 -19.23
N CYS A 98 -20.48 2.66 -19.10
CA CYS A 98 -19.12 2.99 -19.50
C CYS A 98 -18.10 2.47 -18.48
N SER A 99 -17.05 1.80 -18.96
CA SER A 99 -15.95 1.30 -18.13
C SER A 99 -15.22 2.40 -17.35
N THR A 100 -15.16 3.63 -17.87
CA THR A 100 -14.40 4.73 -17.28
C THR A 100 -15.23 5.57 -16.30
N CYS A 101 -16.35 6.14 -16.75
CA CYS A 101 -17.15 7.08 -15.94
C CYS A 101 -18.27 6.42 -15.13
N LYS A 102 -18.56 5.13 -15.38
CA LYS A 102 -19.66 4.37 -14.75
C LYS A 102 -21.07 4.89 -15.02
N ALA A 103 -21.24 5.88 -15.90
CA ALA A 103 -22.54 6.31 -16.40
C ALA A 103 -23.06 5.36 -17.50
N ASN A 104 -24.28 5.60 -17.98
CA ASN A 104 -24.85 4.87 -19.12
C ASN A 104 -23.90 4.92 -20.33
N TRP A 105 -23.91 3.87 -21.14
CA TRP A 105 -23.05 3.80 -22.32
C TRP A 105 -23.30 4.97 -23.29
N HIS A 106 -22.22 5.67 -23.67
CA HIS A 106 -22.27 6.86 -24.50
C HIS A 106 -21.25 6.77 -25.67
N PRO A 107 -21.63 6.15 -26.80
CA PRO A 107 -20.71 5.92 -27.90
C PRO A 107 -20.30 7.25 -28.55
N GLY A 108 -18.99 7.44 -28.76
CA GLY A 108 -18.44 8.62 -29.45
C GLY A 108 -18.47 9.94 -28.66
N GLN A 109 -18.97 9.93 -27.41
CA GLN A 109 -18.93 11.07 -26.51
C GLN A 109 -17.79 10.90 -25.50
N ALA A 110 -17.05 11.99 -25.24
CA ALA A 110 -16.10 12.01 -24.14
C ALA A 110 -16.84 11.77 -22.81
N CYS A 111 -16.21 11.03 -21.90
CA CYS A 111 -16.75 10.86 -20.56
C CYS A 111 -16.94 12.24 -19.94
N GLN A 112 -18.19 12.61 -19.65
CA GLN A 112 -18.45 13.83 -18.91
C GLN A 112 -17.87 13.64 -17.52
N GLU A 113 -16.96 14.53 -17.11
CA GLU A 113 -16.37 14.51 -15.77
C GLU A 113 -17.50 14.77 -14.78
N ASN A 114 -18.12 13.68 -14.31
CA ASN A 114 -18.96 13.73 -13.15
C ASN A 114 -18.02 14.02 -11.97
N ASN A 115 -17.81 15.31 -11.70
CA ASN A 115 -17.49 15.80 -10.37
C ASN A 115 -18.65 15.46 -9.43
N LEU A 116 -18.85 14.16 -9.18
CA LEU A 116 -19.44 13.70 -7.94
C LEU A 116 -18.38 13.94 -6.88
N SER A 117 -18.19 15.21 -6.55
CA SER A 117 -17.75 15.59 -5.23
C SER A 117 -18.73 14.91 -4.27
N ILE A 118 -18.19 14.24 -3.27
CA ILE A 118 -18.95 13.62 -2.17
C ILE A 118 -19.83 14.65 -1.41
N THR A 119 -19.81 15.93 -1.80
CA THR A 119 -20.66 17.01 -1.30
C THR A 119 -22.07 17.07 -1.91
N SER A 120 -22.45 16.23 -2.88
CA SER A 120 -23.77 16.32 -3.54
C SER A 120 -24.99 15.85 -2.70
N PHE A 121 -24.90 15.88 -1.38
CA PHE A 121 -26.08 15.84 -0.50
C PHE A 121 -26.70 17.24 -0.25
N LEU A 122 -26.17 18.29 -0.87
CA LEU A 122 -26.77 19.63 -0.85
C LEU A 122 -27.00 20.16 -2.30
N PRO A 123 -28.20 20.65 -2.63
CA PRO A 123 -28.50 21.17 -3.96
C PRO A 123 -28.03 22.63 -4.16
N GLY A 124 -27.48 22.91 -5.35
CA GLY A 124 -27.01 24.23 -5.80
C GLY A 124 -25.48 24.25 -5.86
N GLU A 125 -24.79 24.59 -6.93
CA GLU A 125 -25.10 25.48 -8.04
C GLU A 125 -24.06 25.29 -9.16
N ASN A 126 -24.47 25.53 -10.40
CA ASN A 126 -23.64 25.48 -11.60
C ASN A 126 -22.61 26.61 -11.63
N SER A 127 -21.61 26.41 -12.49
CA SER A 127 -20.79 27.42 -13.17
C SER A 127 -19.44 27.79 -12.53
N SER A 128 -18.38 27.22 -13.14
CA SER A 128 -17.20 27.95 -13.61
C SER A 128 -16.81 29.23 -12.85
N PHE A 129 -16.02 29.14 -11.77
CA PHE A 129 -15.01 30.16 -11.40
C PHE A 129 -14.23 29.92 -10.07
N PHE A 130 -13.59 28.77 -9.80
CA PHE A 130 -12.78 28.66 -8.56
C PHE A 130 -11.44 27.95 -8.74
N LYS A 131 -10.40 28.70 -9.14
CA LYS A 131 -9.01 28.22 -9.08
C LYS A 131 -8.34 28.41 -7.70
N ASN A 132 -9.04 28.96 -6.71
CA ASN A 132 -8.40 29.35 -5.44
C ASN A 132 -8.91 28.61 -4.20
N GLU A 133 -10.03 27.88 -4.27
CA GLU A 133 -10.58 27.15 -3.09
C GLU A 133 -10.25 25.64 -3.09
N GLU A 134 -9.72 25.11 -4.20
CA GLU A 134 -9.42 23.68 -4.35
C GLU A 134 -8.02 23.30 -3.85
N ASP A 135 -7.14 24.27 -3.57
CA ASP A 135 -5.73 24.02 -3.23
C ASP A 135 -5.60 23.29 -1.87
N ASP A 136 -6.48 23.63 -0.92
CA ASP A 136 -6.55 23.08 0.45
C ASP A 136 -7.71 22.10 0.68
N ALA A 137 -8.42 21.68 -0.38
CA ALA A 137 -9.41 20.62 -0.24
C ALA A 137 -8.78 19.39 0.44
N PRO A 138 -9.42 18.75 1.44
CA PRO A 138 -8.83 17.63 2.19
C PRO A 138 -8.74 16.34 1.38
N ILE A 139 -9.49 16.24 0.28
CA ILE A 139 -9.59 15.04 -0.58
C ILE A 139 -9.40 15.47 -2.03
N LYS A 140 -8.51 14.79 -2.76
CA LYS A 140 -8.30 14.95 -4.22
C LYS A 140 -8.18 13.60 -4.91
N ARG A 141 -8.21 13.58 -6.24
CA ARG A 141 -8.01 12.36 -7.05
C ARG A 141 -6.55 12.22 -7.48
N CYS A 142 -6.03 11.00 -7.47
CA CYS A 142 -4.72 10.69 -8.04
C CYS A 142 -4.65 11.11 -9.52
N PRO A 143 -3.65 11.86 -9.98
CA PRO A 143 -3.57 12.29 -11.38
C PRO A 143 -3.43 11.10 -12.36
N LYS A 144 -2.82 9.99 -11.92
CA LYS A 144 -2.58 8.78 -12.73
C LYS A 144 -3.78 7.83 -12.77
N CYS A 145 -4.30 7.39 -11.62
CA CYS A 145 -5.35 6.36 -11.55
C CYS A 145 -6.72 6.85 -11.05
N LYS A 146 -6.86 8.16 -10.80
CA LYS A 146 -8.10 8.85 -10.41
C LYS A 146 -8.79 8.37 -9.12
N VAL A 147 -8.16 7.47 -8.35
CA VAL A 147 -8.65 7.10 -7.01
C VAL A 147 -8.63 8.31 -6.08
N TYR A 148 -9.62 8.41 -5.19
CA TYR A 148 -9.65 9.44 -4.16
C TYR A 148 -8.55 9.20 -3.12
N ILE A 149 -7.89 10.28 -2.72
CA ILE A 149 -6.80 10.32 -1.77
C ILE A 149 -7.08 11.46 -0.80
N GLU A 150 -7.06 11.16 0.50
CA GLU A 150 -7.10 12.13 1.58
C GLU A 150 -5.70 12.65 1.88
N ARG A 151 -5.57 13.93 2.19
CA ARG A 151 -4.31 14.57 2.52
C ARG A 151 -3.81 14.09 3.89
N ASP A 152 -2.65 13.45 3.91
CA ASP A 152 -1.93 13.22 5.16
C ASP A 152 -1.37 14.58 5.63
N GLU A 153 -1.79 15.06 6.81
CA GLU A 153 -1.35 16.36 7.33
C GLU A 153 0.19 16.45 7.40
N GLY A 154 0.76 17.54 6.88
CA GLY A 154 2.20 17.85 7.02
C GLY A 154 3.11 17.53 5.81
N CYS A 155 2.63 16.88 4.75
CA CYS A 155 3.43 16.68 3.53
C CYS A 155 2.62 16.94 2.26
N ALA A 156 3.14 17.79 1.37
CA ALA A 156 2.53 18.06 0.07
C ALA A 156 2.94 17.07 -1.02
N GLN A 157 4.06 16.36 -0.84
CA GLN A 157 4.39 15.24 -1.70
C GLN A 157 3.58 14.03 -1.27
N MET A 158 2.72 13.54 -2.15
CA MET A 158 1.86 12.40 -1.88
C MET A 158 2.24 11.23 -2.76
N MET A 159 2.07 10.03 -2.24
CA MET A 159 2.23 8.79 -2.99
C MET A 159 0.92 8.03 -3.01
N CYS A 160 0.38 7.78 -4.19
CA CYS A 160 -0.86 7.03 -4.34
C CYS A 160 -0.68 5.61 -3.80
N LYS A 161 -1.46 5.23 -2.79
CA LYS A 161 -1.42 3.87 -2.20
C LYS A 161 -1.78 2.78 -3.23
N ASN A 162 -2.61 3.11 -4.22
CA ASN A 162 -3.06 2.22 -5.30
C ASN A 162 -2.00 2.02 -6.41
N CYS A 163 -1.59 3.10 -7.09
CA CYS A 163 -0.69 3.00 -8.26
C CYS A 163 0.76 3.40 -8.02
N LYS A 164 1.12 3.72 -6.76
CA LYS A 164 2.46 4.16 -6.30
C LYS A 164 3.01 5.42 -6.94
N HIS A 165 2.22 6.12 -7.76
CA HIS A 165 2.58 7.40 -8.33
C HIS A 165 2.79 8.46 -7.25
N ALA A 166 3.97 9.07 -7.23
CA ALA A 166 4.31 10.23 -6.43
C ALA A 166 3.93 11.51 -7.18
N PHE A 167 3.27 12.44 -6.50
CA PHE A 167 2.80 13.70 -7.10
C PHE A 167 2.70 14.82 -6.06
N CYS A 168 2.67 16.06 -6.53
CA CYS A 168 2.46 17.24 -5.69
C CYS A 168 0.98 17.48 -5.43
N TRP A 169 0.57 17.71 -4.18
CA TRP A 169 -0.83 17.94 -3.81
C TRP A 169 -1.45 19.19 -4.46
N TYR A 170 -0.65 20.24 -4.63
CA TYR A 170 -1.13 21.54 -5.09
C TYR A 170 -1.26 21.60 -6.61
N CYS A 171 -0.22 21.19 -7.34
CA CYS A 171 -0.24 21.25 -8.82
C CYS A 171 -0.59 19.93 -9.50
N LEU A 172 -0.72 18.82 -8.75
CA LEU A 172 -0.99 17.47 -9.26
C LEU A 172 0.02 16.94 -10.27
N GLU A 173 1.21 17.55 -10.32
CA GLU A 173 2.29 17.16 -11.21
C GLU A 173 3.08 15.97 -10.65
N SER A 174 3.58 15.12 -11.56
CA SER A 174 4.34 13.93 -11.18
C SER A 174 5.66 14.30 -10.52
N LEU A 175 5.97 13.59 -9.42
CA LEU A 175 7.22 13.66 -8.68
C LEU A 175 7.94 12.29 -8.68
N ASP A 176 7.60 11.39 -9.60
CA ASP A 176 8.18 10.04 -9.66
C ASP A 176 9.71 10.10 -9.84
N ASP A 177 10.20 11.07 -10.62
CA ASP A 177 11.64 11.28 -10.88
C ASP A 177 12.28 12.40 -10.04
N ASP A 178 11.51 13.13 -9.22
CA ASP A 178 12.01 14.25 -8.41
C ASP A 178 12.51 13.79 -7.03
N PHE A 179 13.53 12.94 -7.04
CA PHE A 179 14.11 12.35 -5.82
C PHE A 179 14.69 13.38 -4.84
N LEU A 180 15.03 14.57 -5.34
CA LEU A 180 15.67 15.65 -4.59
C LEU A 180 14.69 16.72 -4.13
N LEU A 181 13.40 16.59 -4.45
CA LEU A 181 12.34 17.55 -4.08
C LEU A 181 12.57 18.95 -4.69
N ILE A 182 13.20 19.01 -5.87
CA ILE A 182 13.57 20.25 -6.56
C ILE A 182 12.32 21.04 -6.96
N HIS A 183 11.20 20.35 -7.18
CA HIS A 183 9.89 20.95 -7.43
C HIS A 183 9.52 22.00 -6.38
N TYR A 184 9.90 21.80 -5.11
CA TYR A 184 9.58 22.73 -4.01
C TYR A 184 10.57 23.87 -3.83
N ASP A 185 11.61 23.97 -4.67
CA ASP A 185 12.62 25.04 -4.62
C ASP A 185 12.25 26.23 -5.51
N LYS A 186 11.33 26.04 -6.47
CA LYS A 186 10.99 27.04 -7.49
C LYS A 186 9.49 27.02 -7.83
N GLY A 187 9.04 28.06 -8.53
CA GLY A 187 7.68 28.11 -9.07
C GLY A 187 6.57 28.22 -8.02
N PRO A 188 5.33 27.86 -8.37
CA PRO A 188 4.13 28.09 -7.55
C PRO A 188 4.05 27.21 -6.30
N CYS A 189 4.81 26.10 -6.26
CA CYS A 189 4.85 25.16 -5.14
C CYS A 189 6.04 25.40 -4.19
N ARG A 190 6.80 26.49 -4.41
CA ARG A 190 7.98 26.82 -3.61
C ARG A 190 7.64 26.90 -2.13
N ASN A 191 8.44 26.25 -1.29
CA ASN A 191 8.28 26.18 0.18
C ASN A 191 6.97 25.53 0.67
N LYS A 192 6.16 24.91 -0.18
CA LYS A 192 4.90 24.28 0.25
C LYS A 192 5.01 22.81 0.68
N LEU A 193 6.21 22.25 0.82
CA LEU A 193 6.40 20.81 1.12
C LEU A 193 5.80 20.39 2.48
N GLY A 194 5.79 21.28 3.47
CA GLY A 194 5.16 21.04 4.78
C GLY A 194 6.07 20.47 5.88
N HIS A 195 7.27 19.98 5.56
CA HIS A 195 8.22 19.45 6.54
C HIS A 195 9.69 19.78 6.18
N SER A 196 10.59 19.65 7.16
CA SER A 196 12.03 19.91 6.96
C SER A 196 12.67 18.79 6.14
N ARG A 197 13.28 19.12 4.99
CA ARG A 197 13.97 18.18 4.08
C ARG A 197 15.07 17.37 4.78
N ALA A 198 15.64 17.93 5.86
CA ALA A 198 16.66 17.29 6.66
C ALA A 198 16.17 15.97 7.26
N SER A 199 14.89 15.83 7.64
CA SER A 199 14.39 14.58 8.25
C SER A 199 14.34 13.42 7.24
N VAL A 200 13.96 13.69 6.00
CA VAL A 200 13.88 12.67 4.93
C VAL A 200 15.28 12.21 4.51
N ILE A 201 16.21 13.16 4.35
CA ILE A 201 17.61 12.85 4.01
C ILE A 201 18.27 12.11 5.18
N TRP A 202 18.06 12.56 6.41
CA TRP A 202 18.58 11.92 7.62
C TRP A 202 18.10 10.48 7.75
N HIS A 203 16.79 10.24 7.57
CA HIS A 203 16.22 8.90 7.61
C HIS A 203 16.83 7.99 6.53
N ARG A 204 16.96 8.47 5.29
CA ARG A 204 17.61 7.72 4.20
C ARG A 204 19.06 7.36 4.53
N THR A 205 19.85 8.31 5.02
CA THR A 205 21.25 8.05 5.41
C THR A 205 21.38 7.14 6.62
N GLN A 206 20.46 7.26 7.58
CA GLN A 206 20.44 6.44 8.79
C GLN A 206 20.20 4.97 8.45
N VAL A 207 19.26 4.68 7.56
CA VAL A 207 18.94 3.31 7.13
C VAL A 207 20.13 2.66 6.43
N VAL A 208 20.78 3.37 5.51
CA VAL A 208 22.00 2.87 4.84
C VAL A 208 23.12 2.62 5.85
N GLY A 209 23.30 3.53 6.82
CA GLY A 209 24.27 3.38 7.89
C GLY A 209 24.00 2.16 8.78
N ILE A 210 22.73 1.89 9.12
CA ILE A 210 22.33 0.72 9.90
C ILE A 210 22.67 -0.57 9.14
N PHE A 211 22.28 -0.68 7.87
CA PHE A 211 22.57 -1.89 7.08
C PHE A 211 24.06 -2.13 6.90
N ALA A 212 24.84 -1.07 6.62
CA ALA A 212 26.29 -1.16 6.53
C ALA A 212 26.92 -1.59 7.87
N GLY A 213 26.44 -1.02 8.99
CA GLY A 213 26.91 -1.35 10.33
C GLY A 213 26.62 -2.79 10.74
N PHE A 214 25.39 -3.26 10.53
CA PHE A 214 25.02 -4.67 10.79
C PHE A 214 25.81 -5.62 9.89
N GLY A 215 25.99 -5.30 8.61
CA GLY A 215 26.79 -6.10 7.69
C GLY A 215 28.24 -6.24 8.15
N LEU A 216 28.88 -5.13 8.55
CA LEU A 216 30.24 -5.14 9.08
C LEU A 216 30.34 -5.94 10.39
N LEU A 217 29.39 -5.76 11.29
CA LEU A 217 29.36 -6.46 12.58
C LEU A 217 29.23 -7.99 12.38
N LEU A 218 28.37 -8.44 11.47
CA LEU A 218 28.24 -9.85 11.14
C LEU A 218 29.51 -10.42 10.48
N LEU A 219 30.16 -9.64 9.62
CA LEU A 219 31.42 -10.03 8.99
C LEU A 219 32.51 -10.24 10.04
N VAL A 220 32.62 -9.32 11.01
CA VAL A 220 33.60 -9.42 12.11
C VAL A 220 33.24 -10.51 13.11
N ALA A 221 31.95 -10.73 13.38
CA ALA A 221 31.50 -11.76 14.32
C ALA A 221 31.58 -13.19 13.73
N SER A 222 31.53 -13.33 12.40
CA SER A 222 31.49 -14.63 11.71
C SER A 222 32.65 -15.57 12.12
N PRO A 223 33.93 -15.14 12.15
CA PRO A 223 35.04 -15.98 12.61
C PRO A 223 34.88 -16.47 14.06
N PHE A 224 34.42 -15.60 14.97
CA PHE A 224 34.23 -15.97 16.38
C PHE A 224 33.07 -16.95 16.57
N LEU A 225 31.98 -16.77 15.82
CA LEU A 225 30.84 -17.69 15.82
C LEU A 225 31.23 -19.08 15.29
N LEU A 226 32.05 -19.15 14.23
CA LEU A 226 32.54 -20.42 13.70
C LEU A 226 33.45 -21.15 14.71
N LEU A 227 34.28 -20.42 15.46
CA LEU A 227 35.12 -21.01 16.51
C LEU A 227 34.31 -21.47 17.74
N ALA A 228 33.24 -20.76 18.10
CA ALA A 228 32.38 -21.11 19.23
C ALA A 228 31.42 -22.27 18.93
N THR A 229 31.08 -22.49 17.66
CA THR A 229 30.12 -23.53 17.22
C THR A 229 30.47 -24.94 17.72
N PRO A 230 31.70 -25.48 17.54
CA PRO A 230 32.04 -26.81 18.05
C PRO A 230 31.99 -26.90 19.58
N ILE A 231 32.32 -25.82 20.29
CA ILE A 231 32.28 -25.77 21.76
C ILE A 231 30.83 -25.84 22.25
N VAL A 232 29.94 -25.04 21.67
CA VAL A 232 28.51 -25.00 22.03
C VAL A 232 27.81 -26.33 21.68
N LEU A 233 28.12 -26.93 20.53
CA LEU A 233 27.59 -28.24 20.14
C LEU A 233 28.09 -29.35 21.09
N CYS A 234 29.36 -29.35 21.46
CA CYS A 234 29.90 -30.29 22.45
C CYS A 234 29.26 -30.12 23.84
N CYS A 235 29.01 -28.88 24.29
CA CYS A 235 28.33 -28.61 25.55
C CYS A 235 26.88 -29.11 25.54
N LYS A 236 26.15 -28.99 24.43
CA LYS A 236 24.80 -29.56 24.31
C LYS A 236 24.79 -31.08 24.27
N CYS A 237 25.70 -31.73 23.55
CA CYS A 237 25.78 -33.19 23.50
C CYS A 237 26.15 -33.81 24.86
N LYS A 238 26.90 -33.09 25.71
CA LYS A 238 27.30 -33.57 27.04
C LYS A 238 26.19 -33.43 28.08
N CYS A 239 25.27 -32.49 27.90
CA CYS A 239 24.10 -32.31 28.78
C CYS A 239 23.00 -33.37 28.54
N SER A 240 22.96 -33.99 27.36
CA SER A 240 21.96 -35.04 27.03
C SER A 240 22.33 -36.45 27.48
N LYS A 241 23.47 -36.64 28.16
CA LYS A 241 24.05 -37.97 28.45
C LYS A 241 24.16 -38.28 29.95
N GLY A 242 23.47 -37.51 30.79
CA GLY A 242 23.61 -37.54 32.26
C GLY A 242 22.45 -38.14 33.06
N ASP A 243 21.38 -38.63 32.42
CA ASP A 243 20.15 -39.07 33.13
C ASP A 243 19.83 -40.57 32.96
N ASP A 244 20.84 -41.43 32.73
CA ASP A 244 20.66 -42.88 32.73
C ASP A 244 21.25 -43.50 34.02
N ASP A 245 20.60 -43.28 35.18
CA ASP A 245 20.83 -44.06 36.41
C ASP A 245 20.03 -45.38 36.36
N PRO A 246 20.64 -46.56 36.56
CA PRO A 246 19.93 -47.85 36.54
C PRO A 246 19.20 -48.12 37.87
N LEU A 247 17.98 -48.63 37.73
CA LEU A 247 17.04 -49.05 38.78
C LEU A 247 17.68 -50.03 39.81
N PRO A 248 17.40 -49.92 41.13
CA PRO A 248 17.88 -50.89 42.10
C PRO A 248 17.09 -52.20 42.01
N THR A 249 17.81 -53.32 41.94
CA THR A 249 17.34 -54.70 42.14
C THR A 249 16.95 -54.97 43.58
#